data_AF-A0A2A4YMD6-F1
#
_entry.id   AF-A0A2A4YMD6-F1
#
_cell.length_a   1.000
_cell.length_b   1.000
_cell.length_c   1.000
_cell.angle_alpha   90.00
_cell.angle_beta   90.00
_cell.angle_gamma   90.00
#
_symmetry.space_group_name_H-M   'P 1'
#
loop_
_entity.id
_entity.type
_entity.pdbx_description
1 polymer ?
#
loop_
_entity_poly.entity_id
_entity_poly.type
_entity_poly.pdbx_seq_one_letter_code
_entity_poly.pdbx_strand_id
1 'polypeptide(L)'
;MKNIPFLLLSILIPVAVFSQEKEGIVNQKFYYGIEVGLNFSKLNKEDIDFSYGTKPLIGLFSKHKVLEKVYLKNAILYSRKGSTSKSLKLENSYLDVNIIPQYKLSGDFFLQAGFSYSHLLASKEILINGSKFSGLEKNDITGFESEKSIVTGVEFKLQKNINLEFNYFIPLATNGFNNFQIGLTFLINNKSPKKEKYKQLSKRRSKEQIEQLKSGTLLVRLKTSVNKINALKKVGQIEKANKVKQIQEMENKAIIAAFKKNFTFCKVAFFHSYDSEKIRNKNLGAIFLNDSLLLDNSIQVDANKPIFTAEFGTIEKDATKQFSHSSQETDGNRSLKNVNHYYGGTDFRFQALLIKDDNFIQLSKPFPYYVRAIYKSMKKHPEQALFLAPILPFQPWSYDRTVEKMNMKLSNYFKRNKKK
;
A
#
# COMPACT_ATOMS: atom_id res chain seq x y z
N MET A 1 36.34 -18.44 -35.77
CA MET A 1 35.84 -17.89 -34.49
C MET A 1 36.33 -16.46 -34.23
N LYS A 2 35.82 -15.41 -34.91
CA LYS A 2 36.25 -14.02 -34.60
C LYS A 2 35.17 -12.91 -34.57
N ASN A 3 33.88 -13.17 -34.83
CA ASN A 3 32.87 -12.09 -34.93
C ASN A 3 31.61 -12.26 -34.04
N ILE A 4 31.71 -12.94 -32.90
CA ILE A 4 30.57 -13.11 -31.97
C ILE A 4 30.30 -11.88 -31.05
N PRO A 5 31.27 -11.05 -30.63
CA PRO A 5 30.97 -9.98 -29.67
C PRO A 5 30.23 -8.78 -30.30
N PHE A 6 30.23 -8.61 -31.63
CA PHE A 6 29.57 -7.48 -32.29
C PHE A 6 28.06 -7.67 -32.47
N LEU A 7 27.59 -8.91 -32.60
CA LEU A 7 26.17 -9.21 -32.83
C LEU A 7 25.33 -9.05 -31.54
N LEU A 8 25.92 -9.39 -30.38
CA LEU A 8 25.32 -9.21 -29.05
C LEU A 8 25.15 -7.73 -28.67
N LEU A 9 26.03 -6.84 -29.14
CA LEU A 9 25.91 -5.40 -28.88
C LEU A 9 24.85 -4.74 -29.78
N SER A 10 24.69 -5.21 -31.02
CA SER A 10 23.76 -4.61 -32.00
C SER A 10 22.27 -4.85 -31.71
N ILE A 11 21.91 -5.92 -30.99
CA ILE A 11 20.50 -6.23 -30.62
C ILE A 11 20.06 -5.41 -29.40
N LEU A 12 21.00 -4.90 -28.59
CA LEU A 12 20.71 -4.03 -27.44
C LEU A 12 20.50 -2.55 -27.83
N ILE A 13 20.95 -2.12 -29.02
CA ILE A 13 20.97 -0.71 -29.43
C ILE A 13 19.61 -0.15 -29.93
N PRO A 14 18.67 -0.91 -30.54
CA PRO A 14 17.38 -0.34 -30.94
C PRO A 14 16.50 0.04 -29.73
N VAL A 15 16.80 -0.47 -28.53
CA VAL A 15 16.00 -0.23 -27.32
C VAL A 15 16.24 1.17 -26.72
N ALA A 16 17.39 1.79 -26.97
CA ALA A 16 17.67 3.13 -26.48
C ALA A 16 17.05 4.24 -27.35
N VAL A 17 16.78 3.97 -28.63
CA VAL A 17 16.34 4.99 -29.60
C VAL A 17 14.82 5.22 -29.56
N PHE A 18 14.03 4.25 -29.12
CA PHE A 18 12.57 4.42 -28.97
C PHE A 18 12.12 5.16 -27.70
N SER A 19 13.04 5.73 -26.91
CA SER A 19 12.71 6.52 -25.71
C SER A 19 12.46 8.02 -25.99
N GLN A 20 12.50 8.45 -27.25
CA GLN A 20 12.19 9.84 -27.64
C GLN A 20 11.06 9.89 -28.65
N GLU A 21 9.82 9.68 -28.19
CA GLU A 21 8.68 10.35 -28.81
C GLU A 21 7.55 10.52 -27.78
N LYS A 22 7.17 11.77 -27.56
CA LYS A 22 6.10 12.19 -26.67
C LYS A 22 4.79 12.20 -27.46
N GLU A 23 3.78 11.49 -26.96
CA GLU A 23 2.45 12.01 -26.52
C GLU A 23 1.43 10.87 -26.53
N GLY A 24 0.79 10.66 -25.36
CA GLY A 24 -0.08 9.50 -25.07
C GLY A 24 0.61 8.48 -24.15
N ILE A 25 0.86 8.88 -22.89
CA ILE A 25 1.71 8.15 -21.93
C ILE A 25 1.08 6.80 -21.52
N VAL A 26 1.24 5.78 -22.36
CA VAL A 26 1.27 4.40 -21.89
C VAL A 26 2.54 4.29 -21.06
N ASN A 27 2.40 4.10 -19.75
CA ASN A 27 3.51 3.92 -18.83
C ASN A 27 4.32 2.68 -19.24
N GLN A 28 5.35 2.89 -20.07
CA GLN A 28 6.20 1.85 -20.64
C GLN A 28 6.97 1.19 -19.49
N LYS A 29 6.60 -0.05 -19.18
CA LYS A 29 7.28 -0.84 -18.14
C LYS A 29 8.24 -1.81 -18.81
N PHE A 30 9.50 -1.70 -18.41
CA PHE A 30 10.57 -2.62 -18.79
C PHE A 30 10.84 -3.60 -17.67
N TYR A 31 10.93 -4.88 -18.01
CA TYR A 31 11.22 -5.97 -17.10
C TYR A 31 12.45 -6.75 -17.58
N TYR A 32 13.27 -7.23 -16.66
CA TYR A 32 14.34 -8.16 -16.97
C TYR A 32 14.53 -9.19 -15.86
N GLY A 33 15.08 -10.34 -16.22
CA GLY A 33 15.14 -11.46 -15.31
C GLY A 33 15.93 -12.64 -15.83
N ILE A 34 15.83 -13.74 -15.07
CA ILE A 34 16.45 -15.03 -15.37
C ILE A 34 15.35 -16.01 -15.75
N GLU A 35 15.62 -16.81 -16.78
CA GLU A 35 14.78 -17.93 -17.22
C GLU A 35 15.51 -19.24 -16.95
N VAL A 36 14.82 -20.22 -16.37
CA VAL A 36 15.33 -21.59 -16.15
C VAL A 36 14.24 -22.58 -16.52
N GLY A 37 14.59 -23.77 -17.00
CA GLY A 37 13.57 -24.72 -17.39
C GLY A 37 14.10 -26.05 -17.90
N LEU A 38 13.18 -26.82 -18.47
CA LEU A 38 13.43 -28.11 -19.08
C LEU A 38 12.86 -28.14 -20.51
N ASN A 39 13.67 -28.64 -21.42
CA ASN A 39 13.31 -29.03 -22.78
C ASN A 39 12.95 -30.51 -22.81
N PHE A 40 11.89 -30.83 -23.55
CA PHE A 40 11.45 -32.17 -23.90
C PHE A 40 11.49 -32.24 -25.43
N SER A 41 12.60 -32.74 -25.96
CA SER A 41 12.91 -32.63 -27.38
C SER A 41 13.01 -33.98 -28.08
N LYS A 42 12.54 -34.05 -29.33
CA LYS A 42 12.82 -35.13 -30.27
C LYS A 42 13.63 -34.56 -31.44
N LEU A 43 14.89 -34.97 -31.53
CA LEU A 43 15.83 -34.69 -32.61
C LEU A 43 15.52 -35.65 -33.76
N ASN A 44 15.38 -35.11 -34.96
CA ASN A 44 15.19 -35.91 -36.16
C ASN A 44 16.57 -36.22 -36.77
N LYS A 45 16.86 -37.50 -36.99
CA LYS A 45 18.01 -37.98 -37.77
C LYS A 45 17.51 -39.14 -38.62
N GLU A 46 17.91 -39.17 -39.88
CA GLU A 46 17.48 -40.20 -40.83
C GLU A 46 17.75 -41.61 -40.27
N ASP A 47 16.84 -42.54 -40.54
CA ASP A 47 16.93 -43.98 -40.26
C ASP A 47 16.89 -44.45 -38.79
N ILE A 48 16.69 -43.58 -37.80
CA ILE A 48 16.57 -43.98 -36.39
C ILE A 48 15.39 -43.30 -35.71
N ASP A 49 14.45 -44.09 -35.17
CA ASP A 49 13.37 -43.57 -34.34
C ASP A 49 13.87 -43.26 -32.92
N PHE A 50 13.93 -41.97 -32.60
CA PHE A 50 14.27 -41.49 -31.27
C PHE A 50 13.02 -41.15 -30.44
N SER A 51 13.10 -41.44 -29.15
CA SER A 51 12.18 -40.95 -28.14
C SER A 51 12.60 -39.58 -27.58
N TYR A 52 11.66 -38.87 -26.98
CA TYR A 52 11.92 -37.57 -26.36
C TYR A 52 12.97 -37.67 -25.25
N GLY A 53 13.90 -36.72 -25.21
CA GLY A 53 14.85 -36.56 -24.12
C GLY A 53 14.59 -35.28 -23.33
N THR A 54 14.84 -35.33 -22.03
CA THR A 54 14.71 -34.19 -21.13
C THR A 54 16.07 -33.53 -20.86
N LYS A 55 16.13 -32.20 -21.02
CA LYS A 55 17.37 -31.44 -20.89
C LYS A 55 17.16 -30.04 -20.29
N PRO A 56 18.12 -29.49 -19.55
CA PRO A 56 17.95 -28.19 -18.92
C PRO A 56 18.15 -27.03 -19.91
N LEU A 57 17.61 -25.88 -19.55
CA LEU A 57 17.90 -24.58 -20.12
C LEU A 57 18.05 -23.52 -19.02
N ILE A 58 18.85 -22.50 -19.31
CA ILE A 58 19.01 -21.32 -18.45
C ILE A 58 19.38 -20.11 -19.30
N GLY A 59 18.91 -18.93 -18.92
CA GLY A 59 19.34 -17.71 -19.60
C GLY A 59 18.74 -16.44 -19.02
N LEU A 60 18.85 -15.38 -19.80
CA LEU A 60 18.37 -14.05 -19.46
C LEU A 60 17.23 -13.66 -20.39
N PHE A 61 16.29 -12.89 -19.87
CA PHE A 61 15.23 -12.32 -20.68
C PHE A 61 14.99 -10.85 -20.34
N SER A 62 14.39 -10.17 -21.31
CA SER A 62 13.80 -8.85 -21.19
C SER A 62 12.34 -8.91 -21.63
N LYS A 63 11.47 -8.12 -21.01
CA LYS A 63 10.05 -8.05 -21.34
C LYS A 63 9.60 -6.59 -21.30
N HIS A 64 9.14 -6.08 -22.43
CA HIS A 64 8.73 -4.70 -22.62
C HIS A 64 7.23 -4.62 -22.77
N LYS A 65 6.55 -3.77 -22.00
CA LYS A 65 5.15 -3.46 -22.23
C LYS A 65 5.05 -2.47 -23.40
N VAL A 66 4.55 -2.92 -24.54
CA VAL A 66 4.41 -2.10 -25.76
C VAL A 66 3.04 -1.40 -25.77
N LEU A 67 1.97 -2.16 -25.53
CA LEU A 67 0.60 -1.65 -25.38
C LEU A 67 -0.01 -2.14 -24.08
N GLU A 68 -1.25 -1.73 -23.78
CA GLU A 68 -1.92 -2.11 -22.53
C GLU A 68 -1.94 -3.62 -22.29
N LYS A 69 -2.21 -4.40 -23.35
CA LYS A 69 -2.26 -5.87 -23.35
C LYS A 69 -1.15 -6.53 -24.17
N VAL A 70 -0.27 -5.77 -24.83
CA VAL A 70 0.78 -6.34 -25.69
C VAL A 70 2.14 -6.14 -25.05
N TYR A 71 2.91 -7.22 -24.99
CA TYR A 71 4.27 -7.24 -24.47
C TYR A 71 5.20 -7.83 -25.54
N LEU A 72 6.46 -7.41 -25.52
CA LEU A 72 7.53 -8.01 -26.31
C LEU A 72 8.55 -8.62 -25.35
N LYS A 73 8.70 -9.94 -25.38
CA LYS A 73 9.70 -10.67 -24.61
C LYS A 73 10.85 -11.07 -25.53
N ASN A 74 12.08 -10.72 -25.14
CA ASN A 74 13.30 -11.20 -25.81
C ASN A 74 14.10 -12.05 -24.82
N ALA A 75 14.61 -13.20 -25.24
CA ALA A 75 15.41 -14.07 -24.38
C ALA A 75 16.67 -14.56 -25.09
N ILE A 76 17.75 -14.71 -24.31
CA ILE A 76 19.00 -15.36 -24.72
C ILE A 76 19.22 -16.51 -23.75
N LEU A 77 19.17 -17.74 -24.25
CA LEU A 77 19.18 -18.95 -23.44
C LEU A 77 20.31 -19.87 -23.87
N TYR A 78 21.04 -20.42 -22.91
CA TYR A 78 21.79 -21.64 -23.13
C TYR A 78 20.85 -22.82 -22.90
N SER A 79 20.66 -23.64 -23.93
CA SER A 79 19.75 -24.77 -23.85
C SER A 79 20.40 -26.04 -24.33
N ARG A 80 20.03 -27.15 -23.70
CA ARG A 80 20.38 -28.48 -24.17
C ARG A 80 19.10 -29.13 -24.68
N LYS A 81 19.22 -29.87 -25.76
CA LYS A 81 18.17 -30.69 -26.35
C LYS A 81 18.75 -32.08 -26.56
N GLY A 82 17.96 -33.11 -26.39
CA GLY A 82 18.45 -34.47 -26.56
C GLY A 82 17.33 -35.44 -26.81
N SER A 83 17.70 -36.61 -27.31
CA SER A 83 16.76 -37.67 -27.67
C SER A 83 17.43 -39.02 -27.48
N THR A 84 16.64 -40.04 -27.20
CA THR A 84 17.17 -41.35 -26.77
C THR A 84 16.53 -42.46 -27.60
N SER A 85 17.35 -43.40 -28.05
CA SER A 85 16.96 -44.68 -28.65
C SER A 85 17.52 -45.83 -27.79
N LYS A 86 17.32 -47.08 -28.19
CA LYS A 86 17.67 -48.27 -27.40
C LYS A 86 19.15 -48.34 -27.00
N SER A 87 20.04 -47.97 -27.91
CA SER A 87 21.50 -48.04 -27.73
C SER A 87 22.21 -46.69 -27.84
N LEU A 88 21.44 -45.62 -28.10
CA LEU A 88 22.00 -44.36 -28.57
C LEU A 88 21.29 -43.17 -27.94
N LYS A 89 22.04 -42.15 -27.54
CA LYS A 89 21.49 -40.87 -27.12
C LYS A 89 22.19 -39.73 -27.80
N LEU A 90 21.39 -38.83 -28.34
CA LEU A 90 21.85 -37.61 -28.98
C LEU A 90 21.65 -36.44 -28.03
N GLU A 91 22.64 -35.56 -27.96
CA GLU A 91 22.60 -34.35 -27.15
C GLU A 91 23.18 -33.17 -27.92
N ASN A 92 22.34 -32.19 -28.24
CA ASN A 92 22.73 -30.93 -28.85
C ASN A 92 22.67 -29.80 -27.82
N SER A 93 23.67 -28.92 -27.86
CA SER A 93 23.72 -27.71 -27.03
C SER A 93 23.60 -26.50 -27.93
N TYR A 94 22.73 -25.56 -27.57
CA TYR A 94 22.41 -24.39 -28.37
C TYR A 94 22.54 -23.10 -27.54
N LEU A 95 22.81 -22.01 -28.27
CA LEU A 95 22.53 -20.65 -27.83
C LEU A 95 21.26 -20.18 -28.54
N ASP A 96 20.16 -20.11 -27.81
CA ASP A 96 18.86 -19.71 -28.34
C ASP A 96 18.67 -18.20 -28.18
N VAL A 97 18.20 -17.55 -29.25
CA VAL A 97 17.74 -16.17 -29.26
C VAL A 97 16.26 -16.16 -29.62
N ASN A 98 15.43 -15.71 -28.70
CA ASN A 98 13.98 -15.70 -28.83
C ASN A 98 13.44 -14.27 -28.90
N ILE A 99 12.53 -14.02 -29.84
CA ILE A 99 11.77 -12.77 -29.97
C ILE A 99 10.29 -13.16 -29.96
N ILE A 100 9.61 -12.84 -28.85
CA ILE A 100 8.29 -13.38 -28.53
C ILE A 100 7.32 -12.23 -28.20
N PRO A 101 6.52 -11.78 -29.18
CA PRO A 101 5.29 -11.05 -28.90
C PRO A 101 4.36 -11.84 -27.98
N GLN A 102 3.79 -11.16 -26.99
CA GLN A 102 2.87 -11.75 -26.03
C GLN A 102 1.61 -10.90 -25.92
N TYR A 103 0.45 -11.54 -25.89
CA TYR A 103 -0.84 -10.91 -25.69
C TYR A 103 -1.45 -11.34 -24.35
N LYS A 104 -1.78 -10.36 -23.51
CA LYS A 104 -2.38 -10.55 -22.19
C LYS A 104 -3.91 -10.72 -22.33
N LEU A 105 -4.41 -11.94 -22.16
CA LEU A 105 -5.86 -12.19 -22.18
C LEU A 105 -6.54 -11.76 -20.89
N SER A 106 -6.00 -12.18 -19.74
CA SER A 106 -6.57 -11.94 -18.41
C SER A 106 -5.46 -11.61 -17.41
N GLY A 107 -5.82 -11.18 -16.20
CA GLY A 107 -4.91 -10.56 -15.22
C GLY A 107 -3.52 -11.18 -15.10
N ASP A 108 -3.44 -12.51 -15.13
CA ASP A 108 -2.21 -13.28 -14.93
C ASP A 108 -1.93 -14.31 -16.04
N PHE A 109 -2.61 -14.22 -17.20
CA PHE A 109 -2.45 -15.16 -18.33
C PHE A 109 -2.08 -14.45 -19.64
N PHE A 110 -1.06 -14.98 -20.31
CA PHE A 110 -0.55 -14.49 -21.59
C PHE A 110 -0.49 -15.60 -22.63
N LEU A 111 -0.91 -15.28 -23.86
CA LEU A 111 -0.61 -16.06 -25.05
C LEU A 111 0.69 -15.55 -25.66
N GLN A 112 1.49 -16.44 -26.22
CA GLN A 112 2.75 -16.06 -26.86
C GLN A 112 2.93 -16.77 -28.19
N ALA A 113 3.39 -16.02 -29.20
CA ALA A 113 3.71 -16.53 -30.52
C ALA A 113 4.87 -15.69 -31.07
N GLY A 114 5.96 -16.33 -31.47
CA GLY A 114 7.19 -15.64 -31.83
C GLY A 114 8.17 -16.47 -32.64
N PHE A 115 9.38 -15.96 -32.75
CA PHE A 115 10.46 -16.57 -33.52
C PHE A 115 11.63 -16.92 -32.60
N SER A 116 12.27 -18.05 -32.88
CA SER A 116 13.47 -18.52 -32.20
C SER A 116 14.55 -18.89 -33.20
N TYR A 117 15.78 -18.48 -32.91
CA TYR A 117 16.98 -18.93 -33.59
C TYR A 117 17.88 -19.66 -32.60
N SER A 118 18.10 -20.95 -32.84
CA SER A 118 18.94 -21.84 -32.03
C SER A 118 20.28 -22.03 -32.71
N HIS A 119 21.31 -21.30 -32.27
CA HIS A 119 22.66 -21.49 -32.79
C HIS A 119 23.31 -22.73 -32.18
N LEU A 120 23.66 -23.72 -33.02
CA LEU A 120 24.28 -24.96 -32.55
C LEU A 120 25.71 -24.69 -32.03
N LEU A 121 25.98 -25.10 -30.80
CA LEU A 121 27.29 -24.99 -30.16
C LEU A 121 28.06 -26.30 -30.19
N ALA A 122 27.38 -27.42 -29.94
CA ALA A 122 27.98 -28.75 -29.91
C ALA A 122 26.90 -29.82 -30.10
N SER A 123 27.26 -30.90 -30.79
CA SER A 123 26.42 -32.09 -30.93
C SER A 123 27.21 -33.33 -30.49
N LYS A 124 26.57 -34.17 -29.68
CA LYS A 124 27.19 -35.35 -29.08
C LYS A 124 26.32 -36.57 -29.25
N GLU A 125 26.97 -37.67 -29.54
CA GLU A 125 26.41 -39.01 -29.53
C GLU A 125 26.94 -39.77 -28.33
N ILE A 126 26.04 -40.47 -27.64
CA ILE A 126 26.33 -41.18 -26.41
C ILE A 126 25.83 -42.61 -26.56
N LEU A 127 26.75 -43.56 -26.58
CA LEU A 127 26.43 -44.98 -26.64
C LEU A 127 25.95 -45.47 -25.27
N ILE A 128 24.76 -46.08 -25.25
CA ILE A 128 24.12 -46.65 -24.06
C ILE A 128 24.23 -48.16 -24.12
N ASN A 129 24.79 -48.77 -23.07
CA ASN A 129 24.68 -50.20 -22.79
C ASN A 129 23.80 -50.37 -21.54
N GLY A 130 22.90 -51.36 -21.57
CA GLY A 130 21.63 -51.47 -20.82
C GLY A 130 21.64 -51.36 -19.29
N SER A 131 22.73 -50.96 -18.64
CA SER A 131 22.84 -50.76 -17.19
C SER A 131 23.37 -49.38 -16.75
N LYS A 132 23.83 -48.50 -17.66
CA LYS A 132 24.39 -47.18 -17.29
C LYS A 132 23.71 -46.01 -18.01
N PHE A 133 22.96 -45.21 -17.24
CA PHE A 133 22.28 -43.99 -17.72
C PHE A 133 23.24 -42.86 -18.17
N SER A 134 24.53 -42.96 -17.80
CA SER A 134 25.57 -41.98 -18.12
C SER A 134 26.21 -42.16 -19.51
N GLY A 135 25.95 -43.28 -20.18
CA GLY A 135 26.66 -43.70 -21.39
C GLY A 135 28.07 -44.24 -21.11
N LEU A 136 28.61 -44.98 -22.08
CA LEU A 136 29.99 -45.51 -22.05
C LEU A 136 30.98 -44.57 -22.74
N GLU A 137 30.58 -44.03 -23.89
CA GLU A 137 31.39 -43.16 -24.74
C GLU A 137 30.60 -41.94 -25.16
N LYS A 138 31.28 -40.80 -25.30
CA LYS A 138 30.73 -39.55 -25.80
C LYS A 138 31.56 -39.11 -26.99
N ASN A 139 30.97 -39.21 -28.17
CA ASN A 139 31.62 -38.86 -29.41
C ASN A 139 31.00 -37.57 -29.94
N ASP A 140 31.84 -36.62 -30.33
CA ASP A 140 31.36 -35.43 -31.04
C ASP A 140 30.91 -35.86 -32.44
N ILE A 141 29.75 -35.39 -32.86
CA ILE A 141 29.16 -35.76 -34.15
C ILE A 141 28.84 -34.53 -34.98
N THR A 142 28.81 -34.73 -36.29
CA THR A 142 28.42 -33.75 -37.30
C THR A 142 27.05 -34.13 -37.88
N GLY A 143 26.42 -33.21 -38.62
CA GLY A 143 25.12 -33.44 -39.26
C GLY A 143 23.91 -32.76 -38.60
N PHE A 144 24.12 -32.03 -37.51
CA PHE A 144 23.15 -31.08 -36.98
C PHE A 144 23.57 -29.65 -37.33
N GLU A 145 22.58 -28.77 -37.52
CA GLU A 145 22.80 -27.37 -37.88
C GLU A 145 22.11 -26.41 -36.89
N SER A 146 22.33 -25.11 -37.10
CA SER A 146 21.56 -24.08 -36.38
C SER A 146 20.14 -24.03 -36.92
N GLU A 147 19.16 -23.84 -36.03
CA GLU A 147 17.75 -24.01 -36.36
C GLU A 147 16.95 -22.73 -36.20
N LYS A 148 15.94 -22.58 -37.05
CA LYS A 148 14.92 -21.54 -36.95
C LYS A 148 13.61 -22.20 -36.59
N SER A 149 12.87 -21.60 -35.66
CA SER A 149 11.61 -22.16 -35.18
C SER A 149 10.57 -21.08 -34.94
N ILE A 150 9.32 -21.44 -35.13
CA ILE A 150 8.19 -20.68 -34.61
C ILE A 150 7.93 -21.18 -33.19
N VAL A 151 7.82 -20.25 -32.24
CA VAL A 151 7.48 -20.54 -30.86
C VAL A 151 6.02 -20.19 -30.65
N THR A 152 5.24 -21.08 -30.05
CA THR A 152 3.89 -20.80 -29.57
C THR A 152 3.74 -21.34 -28.16
N GLY A 153 2.96 -20.66 -27.32
CA GLY A 153 2.85 -21.07 -25.94
C GLY A 153 1.96 -20.20 -25.08
N VAL A 154 2.11 -20.40 -23.78
CA VAL A 154 1.40 -19.66 -22.74
C VAL A 154 2.31 -19.33 -21.56
N GLU A 155 2.07 -18.18 -20.92
CA GLU A 155 2.73 -17.76 -19.69
C GLU A 155 1.66 -17.47 -18.61
N PHE A 156 1.86 -18.05 -17.43
CA PHE A 156 1.04 -17.84 -16.24
C PHE A 156 1.85 -17.14 -15.16
N LYS A 157 1.30 -16.07 -14.60
CA LYS A 157 1.93 -15.38 -13.48
C LYS A 157 1.55 -16.05 -12.16
N LEU A 158 2.49 -16.81 -11.58
CA LEU A 158 2.30 -17.54 -10.32
C LEU A 158 2.39 -16.62 -9.10
N GLN A 159 3.37 -15.72 -9.12
CA GLN A 159 3.60 -14.71 -8.09
C GLN A 159 4.01 -13.40 -8.74
N LYS A 160 4.19 -12.35 -7.93
CA LYS A 160 4.55 -11.03 -8.45
C LYS A 160 5.79 -11.04 -9.35
N ASN A 161 6.79 -11.87 -9.01
CA ASN A 161 8.08 -11.91 -9.68
C ASN A 161 8.39 -13.28 -10.28
N ILE A 162 7.42 -14.20 -10.35
CA ILE A 162 7.63 -15.56 -10.83
C ILE A 162 6.51 -15.88 -11.82
N ASN A 163 6.89 -16.23 -13.04
CA ASN A 163 5.96 -16.76 -14.04
C ASN A 163 6.35 -18.20 -14.42
N LEU A 164 5.36 -18.97 -14.83
CA LEU A 164 5.47 -20.31 -15.40
C LEU A 164 5.14 -20.24 -16.88
N GLU A 165 5.97 -20.88 -17.71
CA GLU A 165 5.89 -20.82 -19.15
C GLU A 165 5.84 -22.22 -19.75
N PHE A 166 4.96 -22.38 -20.74
CA PHE A 166 4.87 -23.57 -21.56
C PHE A 166 5.02 -23.15 -23.02
N ASN A 167 6.07 -23.64 -23.69
CA ASN A 167 6.41 -23.28 -25.06
C ASN A 167 6.52 -24.52 -25.93
N TYR A 168 5.99 -24.44 -27.14
CA TYR A 168 6.18 -25.44 -28.17
C TYR A 168 6.91 -24.79 -29.35
N PHE A 169 7.98 -25.45 -29.80
CA PHE A 169 8.83 -25.00 -30.89
C PHE A 169 8.54 -25.86 -32.12
N ILE A 170 8.06 -25.19 -33.17
CA ILE A 170 7.79 -25.79 -34.47
C ILE A 170 9.02 -25.52 -35.36
N PRO A 171 9.78 -26.54 -35.76
CA PRO A 171 10.96 -26.35 -36.59
C PRO A 171 10.54 -25.91 -38.00
N LEU A 172 11.33 -25.00 -38.60
CA LEU A 172 11.14 -24.57 -40.00
C LEU A 172 11.95 -25.42 -41.00
N ALA A 173 12.85 -26.27 -40.52
CA ALA A 173 13.65 -27.19 -41.32
C ALA A 173 13.19 -28.64 -41.11
N THR A 174 13.30 -29.47 -42.14
CA THR A 174 12.91 -30.90 -42.11
C THR A 174 13.72 -31.72 -41.11
N ASN A 175 15.01 -31.39 -40.96
CA ASN A 175 15.95 -32.08 -40.06
C ASN A 175 16.03 -31.42 -38.68
N GLY A 176 15.04 -30.58 -38.34
CA GLY A 176 15.00 -29.87 -37.06
C GLY A 176 14.53 -30.74 -35.89
N PHE A 177 14.31 -30.09 -34.76
CA PHE A 177 13.73 -30.74 -33.58
C PHE A 177 12.29 -30.29 -33.31
N ASN A 178 11.50 -31.21 -32.77
CA ASN A 178 10.29 -30.84 -32.04
C ASN A 178 10.67 -30.66 -30.57
N ASN A 179 10.36 -29.52 -29.98
CA ASN A 179 10.68 -29.24 -28.58
C ASN A 179 9.49 -28.66 -27.83
N PHE A 180 9.15 -29.28 -26.71
CA PHE A 180 8.27 -28.71 -25.70
C PHE A 180 9.10 -28.24 -24.51
N GLN A 181 8.89 -27.02 -24.07
CA GLN A 181 9.65 -26.39 -22.99
C GLN A 181 8.71 -26.04 -21.84
N ILE A 182 9.13 -26.37 -20.62
CA ILE A 182 8.54 -25.86 -19.38
C ILE A 182 9.57 -24.96 -18.71
N GLY A 183 9.22 -23.71 -18.45
CA GLY A 183 10.14 -22.69 -17.90
C GLY A 183 9.57 -21.94 -16.70
N LEU A 184 10.45 -21.47 -15.83
CA LEU A 184 10.18 -20.48 -14.80
C LEU A 184 10.97 -19.21 -15.11
N THR A 185 10.29 -18.06 -15.08
CA THR A 185 10.94 -16.74 -15.20
C THR A 185 10.88 -15.96 -13.90
N PHE A 186 12.03 -15.44 -13.49
CA PHE A 186 12.22 -14.67 -12.26
C PHE A 186 12.51 -13.20 -12.59
N LEU A 187 11.57 -12.30 -12.27
CA LEU A 187 11.68 -10.86 -12.51
C LEU A 187 12.56 -10.17 -11.45
N ILE A 188 13.67 -9.56 -11.85
CA ILE A 188 14.63 -8.93 -10.93
C ILE A 188 14.24 -7.48 -10.61
N ASN A 189 13.73 -6.74 -11.58
CA ASN A 189 13.49 -5.30 -11.45
C ASN A 189 12.04 -4.93 -11.10
N ASN A 190 11.17 -5.92 -10.89
CA ASN A 190 9.78 -5.69 -10.50
C ASN A 190 9.67 -5.38 -8.99
N LYS A 191 10.21 -4.23 -8.58
CA LYS A 191 10.11 -3.76 -7.19
C LYS A 191 8.67 -3.36 -6.88
N SER A 192 8.12 -3.88 -5.79
CA SER A 192 6.89 -3.31 -5.22
C SER A 192 7.09 -1.83 -4.91
N PRO A 193 6.11 -0.94 -5.17
CA PRO A 193 6.16 0.39 -4.58
C PRO A 193 6.34 0.19 -3.08
N LYS A 194 7.39 0.79 -2.51
CA LYS A 194 7.64 0.71 -1.06
C LYS A 194 6.38 1.24 -0.37
N LYS A 195 5.70 0.39 0.40
CA LYS A 195 4.57 0.82 1.24
C LYS A 195 5.09 1.94 2.14
N GLU A 196 4.53 3.14 2.00
CA GLU A 196 4.96 4.30 2.77
C GLU A 196 4.88 3.96 4.27
N LYS A 197 5.94 4.25 5.02
CA LYS A 197 5.97 3.89 6.46
C LYS A 197 4.85 4.64 7.17
N TYR A 198 4.10 3.99 8.05
CA TYR A 198 3.00 4.59 8.82
C TYR A 198 3.37 5.95 9.46
N LYS A 199 4.60 6.07 9.98
CA LYS A 199 5.13 7.32 10.56
C LYS A 199 5.19 8.48 9.56
N GLN A 200 5.50 8.21 8.28
CA GLN A 200 5.54 9.21 7.21
C GLN A 200 4.11 9.62 6.82
N LEU A 201 3.22 8.64 6.63
CA LEU A 201 1.79 8.86 6.36
C LEU A 201 1.13 9.72 7.44
N SER A 202 1.32 9.36 8.71
CA SER A 202 0.77 10.11 9.86
C SER A 202 1.33 11.54 9.92
N LYS A 203 2.61 11.75 9.63
CA LYS A 203 3.21 13.09 9.58
C LYS A 203 2.65 13.93 8.41
N ARG A 204 2.46 13.34 7.23
CA ARG A 204 1.86 14.00 6.07
C ARG A 204 0.42 14.40 6.34
N ARG A 205 -0.40 13.45 6.81
CA ARG A 205 -1.80 13.70 7.21
C ARG A 205 -1.90 14.81 8.25
N SER A 206 -1.03 14.80 9.25
CA SER A 206 -1.01 15.85 10.27
C SER A 206 -0.58 17.21 9.72
N LYS A 207 0.29 17.27 8.69
CA LYS A 207 0.65 18.51 8.00
C LYS A 207 -0.54 19.03 7.18
N GLU A 208 -1.21 18.16 6.44
CA GLU A 208 -2.43 18.51 5.69
C GLU A 208 -3.54 19.02 6.63
N GLN A 209 -3.77 18.34 7.75
CA GLN A 209 -4.80 18.72 8.73
C GLN A 209 -4.57 20.09 9.37
N ILE A 210 -3.32 20.48 9.67
CA ILE A 210 -3.06 21.80 10.26
C ILE A 210 -3.26 22.93 9.23
N GLU A 211 -2.93 22.69 7.97
CA GLU A 211 -3.19 23.65 6.87
C GLU A 211 -4.69 23.79 6.58
N GLN A 212 -5.41 22.66 6.57
CA GLN A 212 -6.87 22.63 6.46
C GLN A 212 -7.55 23.36 7.62
N LEU A 213 -7.11 23.12 8.87
CA LEU A 213 -7.65 23.82 10.02
C LEU A 213 -7.35 25.33 9.96
N LYS A 214 -6.17 25.74 9.49
CA LYS A 214 -5.79 27.15 9.39
C LYS A 214 -6.65 27.91 8.38
N SER A 215 -6.97 27.28 7.25
CA SER A 215 -7.79 27.86 6.17
C SER A 215 -9.30 27.66 6.36
N GLY A 216 -9.68 26.73 7.24
CA GLY A 216 -11.05 26.32 7.51
C GLY A 216 -11.72 27.04 8.69
N THR A 217 -12.77 26.40 9.21
CA THR A 217 -13.53 26.86 10.38
C THR A 217 -13.53 25.79 11.49
N LEU A 218 -13.29 26.22 12.73
CA LEU A 218 -13.42 25.40 13.93
C LEU A 218 -14.79 25.61 14.57
N LEU A 219 -15.60 24.55 14.60
CA LEU A 219 -16.91 24.55 15.23
C LEU A 219 -16.79 24.11 16.68
N VAL A 220 -17.11 24.98 17.62
CA VAL A 220 -17.06 24.68 19.04
C VAL A 220 -18.42 24.12 19.48
N ARG A 221 -18.41 22.85 19.84
CA ARG A 221 -19.60 22.10 20.27
C ARG A 221 -19.87 22.34 21.76
N LEU A 222 -20.97 23.02 22.06
CA LEU A 222 -21.42 23.33 23.40
C LEU A 222 -22.33 22.23 23.95
N LYS A 223 -22.00 21.66 25.10
CA LYS A 223 -22.75 20.51 25.65
C LYS A 223 -24.16 20.91 26.05
N THR A 224 -25.11 20.00 25.81
CA THR A 224 -26.51 20.15 26.18
C THR A 224 -27.04 18.94 26.95
N SER A 225 -27.71 19.19 28.06
CA SER A 225 -28.25 18.17 28.97
C SER A 225 -29.77 18.00 28.79
N VAL A 226 -30.27 18.14 27.56
CA VAL A 226 -31.72 18.15 27.24
C VAL A 226 -32.43 16.93 27.82
N ASN A 227 -31.86 15.73 27.64
CA ASN A 227 -32.43 14.49 28.16
C ASN A 227 -32.54 14.49 29.69
N LYS A 228 -31.51 14.96 30.39
CA LYS A 228 -31.49 15.05 31.86
C LYS A 228 -32.49 16.09 32.36
N ILE A 229 -32.55 17.25 31.73
CA ILE A 229 -33.49 18.33 32.07
C ILE A 229 -34.93 17.84 31.87
N ASN A 230 -35.23 17.20 30.74
CA ASN A 230 -36.56 16.67 30.44
C ASN A 230 -36.94 15.54 31.40
N ALA A 231 -36.01 14.64 31.75
CA ALA A 231 -36.25 13.59 32.73
C ALA A 231 -36.61 14.17 34.11
N LEU A 232 -35.86 15.17 34.59
CA LEU A 232 -36.14 15.86 35.85
C LEU A 232 -37.50 16.56 35.85
N LYS A 233 -37.86 17.21 34.74
CA LYS A 233 -39.19 17.84 34.59
C LYS A 233 -40.32 16.82 34.63
N LYS A 234 -40.16 15.67 33.95
CA LYS A 234 -41.16 14.60 33.94
C LYS A 234 -41.44 14.01 35.33
N VAL A 235 -40.45 13.97 36.20
CA VAL A 235 -40.60 13.51 37.60
C VAL A 235 -40.93 14.64 38.58
N GLY A 236 -41.37 15.81 38.10
CA GLY A 236 -41.78 16.95 38.93
C GLY A 236 -40.63 17.73 39.59
N GLN A 237 -39.37 17.41 39.32
CA GLN A 237 -38.20 18.05 39.93
C GLN A 237 -37.79 19.33 39.16
N ILE A 238 -38.68 20.32 39.10
CA ILE A 238 -38.54 21.54 38.29
C ILE A 238 -37.32 22.38 38.71
N GLU A 239 -37.11 22.60 40.00
CA GLU A 239 -36.00 23.40 40.51
C GLU A 239 -34.63 22.82 40.13
N LYS A 240 -34.47 21.50 40.28
CA LYS A 240 -33.24 20.80 39.88
C LYS A 240 -33.03 20.89 38.38
N ALA A 241 -34.09 20.78 37.58
CA ALA A 241 -34.00 20.97 36.14
C ALA A 241 -33.52 22.38 35.77
N ASN A 242 -34.04 23.41 36.43
CA ASN A 242 -33.65 24.80 36.24
C ASN A 242 -32.19 25.05 36.66
N LYS A 243 -31.76 24.48 37.80
CA LYS A 243 -30.36 24.56 38.25
C LYS A 243 -29.39 23.92 37.27
N VAL A 244 -29.73 22.75 36.73
CA VAL A 244 -28.92 22.09 35.68
C VAL A 244 -28.83 22.96 34.43
N LYS A 245 -29.95 23.55 34.00
CA LYS A 245 -29.98 24.46 32.84
C LYS A 245 -29.09 25.68 33.05
N GLN A 246 -29.21 26.37 34.19
CA GLN A 246 -28.41 27.56 34.52
C GLN A 246 -26.90 27.25 34.57
N ILE A 247 -26.50 26.14 35.22
CA ILE A 247 -25.08 25.73 35.29
C ILE A 247 -24.52 25.50 33.89
N GLN A 248 -25.29 24.83 33.03
CA GLN A 248 -24.88 24.57 31.66
C GLN A 248 -24.78 25.84 30.82
N GLU A 249 -25.72 26.78 30.95
CA GLU A 249 -25.69 28.07 30.26
C GLU A 249 -24.48 28.91 30.70
N MET A 250 -24.20 28.96 32.00
CA MET A 250 -23.00 29.63 32.53
C MET A 250 -21.71 29.00 31.98
N GLU A 251 -21.64 27.67 31.95
CA GLU A 251 -20.48 26.95 31.39
C GLU A 251 -20.30 27.25 29.89
N ASN A 252 -21.38 27.21 29.12
CA ASN A 252 -21.36 27.47 27.68
C ASN A 252 -20.97 28.93 27.37
N LYS A 253 -21.48 29.91 28.12
CA LYS A 253 -21.07 31.31 28.01
C LYS A 253 -19.58 31.50 28.33
N ALA A 254 -19.07 30.85 29.37
CA ALA A 254 -17.64 30.89 29.71
C ALA A 254 -16.75 30.30 28.61
N ILE A 255 -17.21 29.21 27.96
CA ILE A 255 -16.50 28.62 26.82
C ILE A 255 -16.48 29.61 25.64
N ILE A 256 -17.61 30.22 25.28
CA ILE A 256 -17.68 31.20 24.18
C ILE A 256 -16.72 32.37 24.46
N ALA A 257 -16.81 32.96 25.65
CA ALA A 257 -15.95 34.07 26.05
C ALA A 257 -14.46 33.71 25.95
N ALA A 258 -14.06 32.52 26.42
CA ALA A 258 -12.68 32.04 26.34
C ALA A 258 -12.18 31.89 24.90
N PHE A 259 -13.01 31.36 23.99
CA PHE A 259 -12.67 31.24 22.56
C PHE A 259 -12.57 32.59 21.87
N LYS A 260 -13.55 33.48 22.08
CA LYS A 260 -13.54 34.84 21.50
C LYS A 260 -12.33 35.65 21.95
N LYS A 261 -11.93 35.51 23.23
CA LYS A 261 -10.80 36.23 23.81
C LYS A 261 -9.43 35.67 23.39
N ASN A 262 -9.27 34.34 23.37
CA ASN A 262 -7.93 33.74 23.33
C ASN A 262 -7.63 32.92 22.06
N PHE A 263 -8.61 32.65 21.20
CA PHE A 263 -8.43 31.79 20.03
C PHE A 263 -8.44 32.59 18.72
N THR A 264 -7.28 32.65 18.06
CA THR A 264 -7.07 33.43 16.83
C THR A 264 -6.50 32.59 15.69
N PHE A 265 -6.36 31.27 15.88
CA PHE A 265 -5.73 30.41 14.89
C PHE A 265 -6.53 30.31 13.58
N CYS A 266 -7.85 30.17 13.64
CA CYS A 266 -8.76 30.09 12.48
C CYS A 266 -10.14 30.67 12.84
N LYS A 267 -11.07 30.69 11.88
CA LYS A 267 -12.46 31.15 12.11
C LYS A 267 -13.14 30.20 13.11
N VAL A 268 -13.92 30.75 14.05
CA VAL A 268 -14.64 29.98 15.06
C VAL A 268 -16.13 30.26 14.98
N ALA A 269 -16.95 29.22 15.10
CA ALA A 269 -18.40 29.32 15.28
C ALA A 269 -18.87 28.34 16.38
N PHE A 270 -20.00 28.63 17.01
CA PHE A 270 -20.50 27.86 18.15
C PHE A 270 -21.84 27.22 17.81
N PHE A 271 -22.07 26.00 18.28
CA PHE A 271 -23.34 25.30 18.09
C PHE A 271 -23.62 24.36 19.27
N HIS A 272 -24.88 23.99 19.45
CA HIS A 272 -25.25 23.06 20.51
C HIS A 272 -25.00 21.60 20.15
N SER A 273 -24.70 20.77 21.15
CA SER A 273 -24.38 19.37 20.92
C SER A 273 -25.54 18.53 20.37
N TYR A 274 -26.80 18.99 20.48
CA TYR A 274 -27.94 18.32 19.84
C TYR A 274 -27.99 18.52 18.31
N ASP A 275 -27.35 19.57 17.76
CA ASP A 275 -27.28 19.82 16.31
C ASP A 275 -26.13 19.06 15.63
N SER A 276 -25.49 18.11 16.32
CA SER A 276 -24.32 17.39 15.78
C SER A 276 -24.63 16.60 14.50
N GLU A 277 -25.84 16.05 14.38
CA GLU A 277 -26.27 15.35 13.15
C GLU A 277 -26.39 16.32 11.97
N LYS A 278 -26.88 17.55 12.20
CA LYS A 278 -26.96 18.58 11.15
C LYS A 278 -25.57 18.97 10.64
N ILE A 279 -24.60 19.09 11.54
CA ILE A 279 -23.19 19.34 11.18
C ILE A 279 -22.62 18.18 10.34
N ARG A 280 -22.82 16.93 10.77
CA ARG A 280 -22.35 15.74 10.04
C ARG A 280 -22.92 15.67 8.63
N ASN A 281 -24.19 16.04 8.48
CA ASN A 281 -24.88 16.09 7.19
C ASN A 281 -24.63 17.39 6.39
N LYS A 282 -23.73 18.26 6.85
CA LYS A 282 -23.42 19.58 6.26
C LYS A 282 -24.65 20.50 6.09
N ASN A 283 -25.70 20.28 6.86
CA ASN A 283 -26.84 21.18 6.93
C ASN A 283 -26.53 22.29 7.95
N LEU A 284 -25.87 23.35 7.49
CA LEU A 284 -25.35 24.43 8.33
C LEU A 284 -26.31 25.62 8.51
N GLY A 285 -27.57 25.50 8.07
CA GLY A 285 -28.56 26.57 8.18
C GLY A 285 -29.10 26.73 9.60
N ALA A 286 -29.07 27.96 10.14
CA ALA A 286 -29.74 28.37 11.38
C ALA A 286 -29.41 27.53 12.64
N ILE A 287 -28.13 27.17 12.82
CA ILE A 287 -27.66 26.37 13.98
C ILE A 287 -26.57 27.07 14.81
N PHE A 288 -26.05 28.19 14.33
CA PHE A 288 -24.93 28.87 14.98
C PHE A 288 -25.40 29.87 16.03
N LEU A 289 -24.60 29.99 17.08
CA LEU A 289 -24.95 30.76 18.28
C LEU A 289 -24.08 32.02 18.40
N ASN A 290 -24.69 33.08 18.87
CA ASN A 290 -23.99 34.29 19.34
C ASN A 290 -23.53 34.16 20.80
N ASP A 291 -22.95 35.25 21.31
CA ASP A 291 -22.38 35.32 22.66
C ASP A 291 -23.42 35.13 23.78
N SER A 292 -24.70 35.40 23.48
CA SER A 292 -25.82 35.23 24.40
C SER A 292 -26.45 33.82 24.34
N LEU A 293 -25.88 32.88 23.58
CA LEU A 293 -26.44 31.54 23.31
C LEU A 293 -27.75 31.58 22.51
N LEU A 294 -27.99 32.65 21.76
CA LEU A 294 -29.13 32.76 20.85
C LEU A 294 -28.70 32.42 19.44
N LEU A 295 -29.64 31.85 18.66
CA LEU A 295 -29.40 31.58 17.25
C LEU A 295 -29.14 32.88 16.49
N ASP A 296 -28.10 32.88 15.68
CA ASP A 296 -27.70 34.02 14.87
C ASP A 296 -27.54 33.60 13.42
N ASN A 297 -28.53 33.97 12.61
CA ASN A 297 -28.58 33.64 11.19
C ASN A 297 -27.56 34.43 10.35
N SER A 298 -26.93 35.46 10.93
CA SER A 298 -25.83 36.19 10.25
C SER A 298 -24.53 35.39 10.22
N ILE A 299 -24.37 34.40 11.11
CA ILE A 299 -23.17 33.57 11.16
C ILE A 299 -23.23 32.53 10.05
N GLN A 300 -22.52 32.81 8.95
CA GLN A 300 -22.38 31.87 7.84
C GLN A 300 -21.07 31.09 7.93
N VAL A 301 -21.17 29.76 7.90
CA VAL A 301 -20.03 28.85 7.77
C VAL A 301 -20.06 28.23 6.38
N ASP A 302 -18.95 28.39 5.66
CA ASP A 302 -18.80 27.87 4.31
C ASP A 302 -18.60 26.36 4.34
N ALA A 303 -19.58 25.61 3.84
CA ALA A 303 -19.56 24.15 3.78
C ALA A 303 -18.51 23.58 2.82
N ASN A 304 -17.96 24.40 1.91
CA ASN A 304 -16.93 24.00 0.96
C ASN A 304 -15.51 24.09 1.55
N LYS A 305 -15.35 24.77 2.69
CA LYS A 305 -14.07 24.84 3.42
C LYS A 305 -13.93 23.69 4.41
N PRO A 306 -12.70 23.32 4.80
CA PRO A 306 -12.49 22.31 5.83
C PRO A 306 -13.14 22.73 7.15
N ILE A 307 -13.88 21.79 7.76
CA ILE A 307 -14.55 21.96 9.04
C ILE A 307 -13.91 21.01 10.04
N PHE A 308 -13.59 21.53 11.21
CA PHE A 308 -13.15 20.75 12.37
C PHE A 308 -14.06 21.07 13.55
N THR A 309 -14.15 20.16 14.51
CA THR A 309 -14.92 20.40 15.73
C THR A 309 -13.99 20.49 16.94
N ALA A 310 -14.24 21.44 17.83
CA ALA A 310 -13.66 21.48 19.16
C ALA A 310 -14.72 21.17 20.23
N GLU A 311 -14.37 20.37 21.24
CA GLU A 311 -15.23 20.17 22.41
C GLU A 311 -14.43 19.96 23.70
N PHE A 312 -15.00 20.39 24.82
CA PHE A 312 -14.53 19.96 26.14
C PHE A 312 -15.13 18.60 26.46
N GLY A 313 -14.29 17.57 26.53
CA GLY A 313 -14.71 16.20 26.73
C GLY A 313 -13.59 15.31 27.27
N THR A 314 -13.90 14.02 27.38
CA THR A 314 -12.92 13.00 27.79
C THR A 314 -12.13 12.56 26.56
N ILE A 315 -10.80 12.50 26.69
CA ILE A 315 -9.94 11.98 25.62
C ILE A 315 -10.28 10.51 25.36
N GLU A 316 -10.48 10.17 24.09
CA GLU A 316 -10.67 8.78 23.68
C GLU A 316 -9.29 8.10 23.54
N LYS A 317 -9.24 6.79 23.81
CA LYS A 317 -8.04 5.98 23.57
C LYS A 317 -7.62 6.20 22.12
N ASP A 318 -6.35 6.57 21.91
CA ASP A 318 -5.78 6.65 20.57
C ASP A 318 -5.86 5.24 19.97
N ALA A 319 -6.84 5.02 19.09
CA ALA A 319 -7.15 3.70 18.54
C ALA A 319 -6.05 3.17 17.60
N THR A 320 -4.93 3.89 17.48
CA THR A 320 -3.72 3.44 16.82
C THR A 320 -3.09 2.32 17.65
N LYS A 321 -3.69 1.12 17.59
CA LYS A 321 -3.12 -0.13 18.07
C LYS A 321 -1.73 -0.28 17.44
N GLN A 322 -0.68 -0.12 18.24
CA GLN A 322 0.69 -0.35 17.77
C GLN A 322 0.93 -1.85 17.80
N PHE A 323 1.18 -2.46 16.64
CA PHE A 323 1.69 -3.83 16.58
C PHE A 323 2.96 -3.90 17.42
N SER A 324 2.97 -4.77 18.42
CA SER A 324 4.11 -4.93 19.33
C SER A 324 5.04 -6.02 18.82
N HIS A 325 4.53 -7.23 18.75
CA HIS A 325 5.20 -8.44 18.29
C HIS A 325 4.15 -9.52 18.02
N SER A 326 4.51 -10.51 17.22
CA SER A 326 3.74 -11.74 17.08
C SER A 326 4.32 -12.80 18.02
N SER A 327 3.50 -13.42 18.86
CA SER A 327 3.87 -14.63 19.58
C SER A 327 3.12 -15.83 18.99
N GLN A 328 3.69 -17.02 19.15
CA GLN A 328 3.00 -18.26 18.86
C GLN A 328 2.30 -18.72 20.14
N GLU A 329 0.97 -18.76 20.11
CA GLU A 329 0.17 -19.28 21.21
C GLU A 329 -0.42 -20.62 20.78
N THR A 330 -0.39 -21.60 21.69
CA THR A 330 -1.07 -22.87 21.51
C THR A 330 -2.57 -22.67 21.70
N ASP A 331 -3.35 -22.94 20.65
CA ASP A 331 -4.79 -23.16 20.79
C ASP A 331 -5.01 -24.43 21.63
N GLY A 332 -6.15 -24.54 22.33
CA GLY A 332 -6.48 -25.65 23.24
C GLY A 332 -6.34 -27.06 22.62
N ASN A 333 -6.21 -27.14 21.29
CA ASN A 333 -5.91 -28.35 20.51
C ASN A 333 -4.43 -28.48 20.07
N ARG A 334 -3.45 -27.93 20.82
CA ARG A 334 -2.00 -28.02 20.56
C ARG A 334 -1.55 -27.52 19.17
N SER A 335 -2.36 -26.67 18.53
CA SER A 335 -2.02 -26.05 17.24
C SER A 335 -1.40 -24.67 17.48
N LEU A 336 -0.27 -24.36 16.84
CA LEU A 336 0.40 -23.05 16.99
C LEU A 336 -0.31 -22.00 16.13
N LYS A 337 -0.87 -20.97 16.77
CA LYS A 337 -1.46 -19.81 16.10
C LYS A 337 -0.58 -18.58 16.30
N ASN A 338 -0.25 -17.89 15.21
CA ASN A 338 0.39 -16.57 15.30
C ASN A 338 -0.63 -15.56 15.81
N VAL A 339 -0.39 -15.03 17.01
CA VAL A 339 -1.22 -14.00 17.62
C VAL A 339 -0.45 -12.68 17.58
N ASN A 340 -1.05 -11.67 16.95
CA ASN A 340 -0.48 -10.33 16.91
C ASN A 340 -0.85 -9.60 18.20
N HIS A 341 0.15 -9.27 19.01
CA HIS A 341 -0.03 -8.43 20.19
C HIS A 341 -0.02 -6.95 19.79
N TYR A 342 -0.85 -6.16 20.46
CA TYR A 342 -0.94 -4.71 20.22
C TYR A 342 -0.79 -3.96 21.55
N TYR A 343 0.11 -2.99 21.61
CA TYR A 343 0.17 -2.05 22.74
C TYR A 343 -0.98 -1.05 22.62
N GLY A 344 -1.96 -1.17 23.52
CA GLY A 344 -2.87 -0.09 23.85
C GLY A 344 -2.24 0.76 24.94
N GLY A 345 -2.18 2.09 24.75
CA GLY A 345 -1.75 2.99 25.81
C GLY A 345 -2.64 2.87 27.06
N THR A 346 -2.09 3.21 28.22
CA THR A 346 -2.80 3.25 29.50
C THR A 346 -4.08 4.08 29.40
N ASP A 347 -5.15 3.60 30.02
CA ASP A 347 -6.52 4.10 29.92
C ASP A 347 -6.71 5.43 30.68
N PHE A 348 -6.04 6.50 30.22
CA PHE A 348 -6.08 7.78 30.92
C PHE A 348 -7.34 8.60 30.56
N ARG A 349 -8.40 8.29 31.31
CA ARG A 349 -9.69 8.97 31.54
C ARG A 349 -9.75 10.49 31.81
N PHE A 350 -8.96 11.39 31.21
CA PHE A 350 -8.99 12.83 31.64
C PHE A 350 -9.82 13.76 30.76
N GLN A 351 -10.30 14.87 31.35
CA GLN A 351 -10.99 15.95 30.64
C GLN A 351 -9.99 16.83 29.88
N ALA A 352 -10.34 17.21 28.65
CA ALA A 352 -9.52 18.01 27.76
C ALA A 352 -10.38 18.85 26.81
N LEU A 353 -9.80 19.91 26.27
CA LEU A 353 -10.24 20.51 25.02
C LEU A 353 -9.69 19.67 23.87
N LEU A 354 -10.58 19.06 23.09
CA LEU A 354 -10.26 18.14 21.99
C LEU A 354 -10.57 18.80 20.65
N ILE A 355 -9.76 18.51 19.63
CA ILE A 355 -10.03 18.81 18.22
C ILE A 355 -10.32 17.49 17.50
N LYS A 356 -11.41 17.50 16.76
CA LYS A 356 -11.99 16.39 16.01
C LYS A 356 -12.17 16.80 14.55
N ASP A 357 -12.24 15.82 13.66
CA ASP A 357 -12.63 16.06 12.28
C ASP A 357 -14.14 16.37 12.15
N ASP A 358 -14.59 16.52 10.92
CA ASP A 358 -15.99 16.76 10.54
C ASP A 358 -16.94 15.62 10.97
N ASN A 359 -16.41 14.41 11.14
CA ASN A 359 -17.15 13.23 11.61
C ASN A 359 -17.10 13.06 13.14
N PHE A 360 -16.60 14.06 13.87
CA PHE A 360 -16.39 14.02 15.32
C PHE A 360 -15.40 12.94 15.79
N ILE A 361 -14.52 12.47 14.91
CA ILE A 361 -13.46 11.52 15.25
C ILE A 361 -12.26 12.29 15.78
N GLN A 362 -11.71 11.84 16.91
CA GLN A 362 -10.52 12.43 17.51
C GLN A 362 -9.31 12.30 16.56
N LEU A 363 -8.62 13.41 16.31
CA LEU A 363 -7.38 13.40 15.55
C LEU A 363 -6.26 12.70 16.34
N SER A 364 -5.24 12.17 15.66
CA SER A 364 -4.15 11.43 16.30
C SER A 364 -2.80 12.13 16.17
N LYS A 365 -1.80 11.67 16.93
CA LYS A 365 -0.43 12.18 16.82
C LYS A 365 0.10 12.01 15.38
N PRO A 366 0.96 12.94 14.89
CA PRO A 366 1.60 14.04 15.62
C PRO A 366 0.79 15.34 15.71
N PHE A 367 -0.47 15.36 15.27
CA PHE A 367 -1.30 16.56 15.32
C PHE A 367 -1.52 17.00 16.78
N PRO A 368 -1.50 18.30 17.10
CA PRO A 368 -1.78 18.80 18.45
C PRO A 368 -3.28 18.79 18.78
N TYR A 369 -3.89 17.60 18.87
CA TYR A 369 -5.35 17.43 18.94
C TYR A 369 -5.99 17.70 20.31
N TYR A 370 -5.22 17.88 21.38
CA TYR A 370 -5.80 18.14 22.71
C TYR A 370 -4.94 19.02 23.62
N VAL A 371 -5.62 19.66 24.58
CA VAL A 371 -5.04 20.31 25.76
C VAL A 371 -5.83 19.89 27.00
N ARG A 372 -5.13 19.49 28.08
CA ARG A 372 -5.76 19.02 29.33
C ARG A 372 -6.56 20.15 30.00
N ALA A 373 -7.77 19.84 30.46
CA ALA A 373 -8.67 20.73 31.19
C ALA A 373 -8.81 20.27 32.64
N ILE A 374 -7.70 20.33 33.40
CA ILE A 374 -7.58 19.67 34.71
C ILE A 374 -8.58 20.22 35.74
N TYR A 375 -8.94 21.51 35.68
CA TYR A 375 -9.98 22.11 36.54
C TYR A 375 -11.34 21.42 36.42
N LYS A 376 -11.69 20.94 35.21
CA LYS A 376 -12.97 20.25 34.98
C LYS A 376 -12.98 18.86 35.60
N SER A 377 -11.82 18.18 35.62
CA SER A 377 -11.65 16.93 36.37
C SER A 377 -11.72 17.17 37.88
N MET A 378 -11.04 18.19 38.41
CA MET A 378 -11.07 18.49 39.86
C MET A 378 -12.44 18.92 40.36
N LYS A 379 -13.19 19.73 39.59
CA LYS A 379 -14.56 20.13 39.98
C LYS A 379 -15.49 18.92 40.14
N LYS A 380 -15.22 17.82 39.43
CA LYS A 380 -16.00 16.59 39.50
C LYS A 380 -15.51 15.64 40.60
N HIS A 381 -14.24 15.72 40.95
CA HIS A 381 -13.54 14.84 41.90
C HIS A 381 -12.59 15.66 42.79
N PRO A 382 -13.11 16.45 43.74
CA PRO A 382 -12.30 17.32 44.60
C PRO A 382 -11.26 16.55 45.44
N GLU A 383 -11.55 15.29 45.77
CA GLU A 383 -10.65 14.36 46.47
C GLU A 383 -9.30 14.14 45.74
N GLN A 384 -9.26 14.36 44.42
CA GLN A 384 -8.04 14.22 43.62
C GLN A 384 -7.09 15.42 43.76
N ALA A 385 -7.52 16.51 44.39
CA ALA A 385 -6.69 17.71 44.57
C ALA A 385 -5.47 17.45 45.48
N LEU A 386 -5.58 16.52 46.43
CA LEU A 386 -4.51 16.18 47.38
C LEU A 386 -3.24 15.67 46.67
N PHE A 387 -3.39 14.93 45.57
CA PHE A 387 -2.29 14.34 44.80
C PHE A 387 -1.57 15.33 43.86
N LEU A 388 -2.12 16.54 43.67
CA LEU A 388 -1.55 17.57 42.79
C LEU A 388 -1.06 18.81 43.57
N ALA A 389 -1.15 18.77 44.91
CA ALA A 389 -0.79 19.83 45.84
C ALA A 389 0.53 20.58 45.53
N PRO A 390 1.66 19.93 45.18
CA PRO A 390 2.90 20.65 44.91
C PRO A 390 2.91 21.45 43.59
N ILE A 391 1.92 21.30 42.70
CA ILE A 391 1.87 21.94 41.36
C ILE A 391 0.72 22.98 41.26
N LEU A 392 -0.21 22.98 42.23
CA LEU A 392 -1.41 23.83 42.25
C LEU A 392 -1.15 25.36 42.24
N PRO A 393 -0.15 25.94 42.93
CA PRO A 393 -0.07 27.40 43.06
C PRO A 393 0.42 28.13 41.80
N PHE A 394 0.95 27.44 40.79
CA PHE A 394 1.59 28.09 39.63
C PHE A 394 0.70 28.21 38.39
N GLN A 395 -0.57 27.80 38.46
CA GLN A 395 -1.42 27.86 37.28
C GLN A 395 -2.91 28.14 37.58
N PRO A 396 -3.46 29.33 37.29
CA PRO A 396 -4.91 29.50 37.23
C PRO A 396 -5.47 28.59 36.12
N TRP A 397 -6.27 27.58 36.48
CA TRP A 397 -6.85 26.61 35.57
C TRP A 397 -8.27 27.04 35.19
N SER A 398 -8.44 27.57 33.98
CA SER A 398 -9.72 28.07 33.46
C SER A 398 -9.94 27.68 32.00
N TYR A 399 -11.17 27.95 31.51
CA TYR A 399 -11.48 27.87 30.08
C TYR A 399 -10.53 28.74 29.25
N ASP A 400 -10.28 29.98 29.67
CA ASP A 400 -9.36 30.92 29.00
C ASP A 400 -7.99 30.30 28.74
N ARG A 401 -7.35 29.82 29.79
CA ARG A 401 -5.99 29.29 29.68
C ARG A 401 -5.91 28.02 28.84
N THR A 402 -6.94 27.19 28.88
CA THR A 402 -6.99 25.95 28.09
C THR A 402 -7.09 26.26 26.60
N VAL A 403 -7.94 27.24 26.27
CA VAL A 403 -8.10 27.74 24.90
C VAL A 403 -6.84 28.44 24.41
N GLU A 404 -6.24 29.32 25.22
CA GLU A 404 -4.98 30.00 24.91
C GLU A 404 -3.86 28.99 24.61
N LYS A 405 -3.68 27.99 25.48
CA LYS A 405 -2.70 26.92 25.26
C LYS A 405 -2.97 26.14 23.98
N MET A 406 -4.23 25.88 23.64
CA MET A 406 -4.59 25.22 22.38
C MET A 406 -4.21 26.09 21.18
N ASN A 407 -4.56 27.38 21.21
CA ASN A 407 -4.22 28.36 20.18
C ASN A 407 -2.69 28.43 19.96
N MET A 408 -1.91 28.50 21.03
CA MET A 408 -0.45 28.49 20.99
C MET A 408 0.09 27.19 20.39
N LYS A 409 -0.44 26.03 20.82
CA LYS A 409 0.03 24.71 20.37
C LYS A 409 -0.18 24.53 18.86
N LEU A 410 -1.35 24.93 18.35
CA LEU A 410 -1.66 24.93 16.92
C LEU A 410 -0.75 25.89 16.15
N SER A 411 -0.62 27.13 16.62
CA SER A 411 0.21 28.16 15.99
C SER A 411 1.69 27.74 15.90
N ASN A 412 2.23 27.18 16.98
CA ASN A 412 3.61 26.69 17.01
C ASN A 412 3.82 25.48 16.10
N TYR A 413 2.86 24.55 16.06
CA TYR A 413 2.91 23.39 15.17
C TYR A 413 2.88 23.81 13.69
N PHE A 414 1.98 24.74 13.34
CA PHE A 414 1.88 25.32 12.00
C PHE A 414 3.19 26.03 11.58
N LYS A 415 3.73 26.91 12.43
CA LYS A 415 5.01 27.61 12.15
C LYS A 415 6.17 26.64 11.92
N ARG A 416 6.26 25.55 12.71
CA ARG A 416 7.31 24.53 12.55
C ARG A 416 7.20 23.75 11.24
N ASN A 417 5.98 23.55 10.73
CA ASN A 417 5.74 22.83 9.47
C ASN A 417 5.91 23.71 8.22
N LYS A 418 5.87 25.05 8.35
CA LYS A 418 6.20 25.98 7.25
C LYS A 418 7.71 26.20 7.05
N LYS A 419 8.51 26.09 8.11
CA LYS A 419 9.98 26.22 8.03
C LYS A 419 10.70 24.98 7.46
N LYS A 420 9.96 23.91 7.15
CA LYS A 420 10.46 22.64 6.61
C LYS A 420 9.75 22.31 5.31
#